data_AF-A0A9N9PD89-F1
#
_entry.id   AF-A0A9N9PD89-F1
#
_cell.length_a   1.000
_cell.length_b   1.000
_cell.length_c   1.000
_cell.angle_alpha   90.00
_cell.angle_beta   90.00
_cell.angle_gamma   90.00
#
_symmetry.space_group_name_H-M   'P 1'
#
loop_
_entity.id
_entity.type
_entity.pdbx_description
1 polymer ?
#
loop_
_entity_poly.entity_id
_entity_poly.type
_entity_poly.pdbx_seq_one_letter_code
_entity_poly.pdbx_strand_id
1 'polypeptide(L)'
;IFRAAALSGASTRIYEVLELCDRIEQDYVGKGEKKDNLQYFLFIYFANLDVNDQKTVDEFLLKLDKIPNKSNLGANAIPSVSFAVAKAGNVTIMFLYRDIPLYAHIADLTGSKKPYVLSISIFNMINGSSHA
;
A
#
# COMPACT_ATOMS: atom_id res chain seq x y z
N ILE A 1 -16.95 -2.53 -0.15
CA ILE A 1 -15.89 -1.57 0.30
C ILE A 1 -14.61 -2.36 0.46
N PHE A 2 -13.54 -1.99 -0.25
CA PHE A 2 -12.21 -2.60 -0.13
C PHE A 2 -11.35 -1.76 0.80
N ARG A 3 -10.56 -2.42 1.66
CA ARG A 3 -9.75 -1.74 2.67
C ARG A 3 -8.32 -2.29 2.69
N ALA A 4 -7.38 -1.39 2.84
CA ALA A 4 -5.99 -1.67 3.14
C ALA A 4 -5.50 -0.62 4.14
N ALA A 5 -4.44 -0.97 4.85
CA ALA A 5 -3.79 -0.10 5.82
C ALA A 5 -2.29 -0.16 5.58
N ALA A 6 -1.62 0.98 5.76
CA ALA A 6 -0.17 1.01 5.83
C ALA A 6 0.30 0.54 7.20
N LEU A 7 1.51 0.01 7.22
CA LEU A 7 2.23 -0.36 8.43
C LEU A 7 3.25 0.74 8.71
N SER A 8 3.42 1.10 9.98
CA SER A 8 4.46 2.03 10.43
C SER A 8 5.65 1.26 10.97
N GLY A 9 6.87 1.70 10.62
CA GLY A 9 8.12 1.09 11.05
C GLY A 9 8.81 1.89 12.15
N ALA A 10 9.30 1.22 13.19
CA ALA A 10 10.11 1.87 14.23
C ALA A 10 11.57 2.15 13.79
N SER A 11 12.05 1.46 12.75
CA SER A 11 13.43 1.51 12.27
C SER A 11 13.53 2.25 10.94
N THR A 12 13.12 3.51 10.90
CA THR A 12 13.18 4.33 9.67
C THR A 12 14.63 4.59 9.26
N ARG A 13 15.12 3.90 8.23
CA ARG A 13 16.44 4.20 7.64
C ARG A 13 16.35 5.38 6.69
N ILE A 14 17.45 6.10 6.51
CA ILE A 14 17.53 7.32 5.67
C ILE A 14 17.19 7.11 4.18
N TYR A 15 17.16 5.87 3.71
CA TYR A 15 16.80 5.49 2.34
C TYR A 15 15.38 4.92 2.22
N GLU A 16 14.66 4.80 3.33
CA GLU A 16 13.26 4.40 3.29
C GLU A 16 12.38 5.56 2.86
N VAL A 17 11.23 5.20 2.30
CA VAL A 17 10.22 6.15 1.90
C VAL A 17 9.68 6.86 3.16
N LEU A 18 9.49 8.19 3.08
CA LEU A 18 9.12 8.98 4.24
C LEU A 18 7.66 8.79 4.64
N GLU A 19 7.43 8.29 5.86
CA GLU A 19 6.13 8.32 6.54
C GLU A 19 5.78 9.77 6.97
N LEU A 20 4.58 10.24 6.62
CA LEU A 20 4.13 11.61 6.89
C LEU A 20 3.25 11.69 8.13
N CYS A 21 3.85 12.20 9.22
CA CYS A 21 3.13 12.54 10.44
C CYS A 21 2.78 14.04 10.51
N ASP A 22 1.69 14.38 11.19
CA ASP A 22 1.21 15.74 11.44
C ASP A 22 2.11 16.55 12.40
N ARG A 23 2.93 15.86 13.21
CA ARG A 23 3.86 16.45 14.18
C ARG A 23 3.20 17.37 15.19
N ILE A 24 1.91 17.16 15.46
CA ILE A 24 1.18 17.89 16.50
C ILE A 24 1.47 17.19 17.83
N GLU A 25 2.38 17.72 18.65
CA GLU A 25 2.81 17.04 19.89
C GLU A 25 1.65 16.68 20.84
N GLN A 26 0.61 17.51 20.83
CA GLN A 26 -0.60 17.33 21.66
C GLN A 26 -1.45 16.14 21.20
N ASP A 27 -1.35 15.76 19.92
CA ASP A 27 -2.12 14.68 19.31
C ASP A 27 -1.20 13.49 19.01
N TYR A 28 -1.51 12.33 19.59
CA TYR A 28 -0.74 11.09 19.37
C TYR A 28 0.79 11.26 19.54
N VAL A 29 1.24 12.20 20.38
CA VAL A 29 2.66 12.51 20.59
C VAL A 29 3.38 12.92 19.29
N GLY A 30 2.69 13.66 18.41
CA GLY A 30 3.22 14.08 17.12
C GLY A 30 3.30 12.98 16.06
N LYS A 31 2.66 11.83 16.31
CA LYS A 31 2.59 10.68 15.40
C LYS A 31 1.22 10.52 14.73
N GLY A 32 0.38 11.55 14.76
CA GLY A 32 -0.86 11.52 14.01
C GLY A 32 -0.58 11.56 12.51
N GLU A 33 -1.45 10.95 11.70
CA GLU A 33 -1.33 11.02 10.25
C GLU A 33 -1.99 12.31 9.71
N LYS A 34 -1.35 12.96 8.76
CA LYS A 34 -1.89 14.18 8.13
C LYS A 34 -3.08 13.82 7.22
N LYS A 35 -4.30 14.06 7.71
CA LYS A 35 -5.57 13.66 7.08
C LYS A 35 -5.85 14.32 5.72
N ASP A 36 -5.37 15.54 5.50
CA ASP A 36 -5.85 16.39 4.40
C ASP A 36 -5.22 16.12 3.03
N ASN A 37 -4.09 15.40 2.95
CA ASN A 37 -3.35 15.24 1.69
C ASN A 37 -3.91 14.15 0.76
N LEU A 38 -4.57 13.10 1.27
CA LEU A 38 -5.00 11.96 0.44
C LEU A 38 -6.38 12.11 -0.17
N GLN A 39 -7.37 12.39 0.68
CA GLN A 39 -8.74 11.97 0.40
C GLN A 39 -9.36 12.73 -0.77
N TYR A 40 -9.04 14.03 -0.91
CA TYR A 40 -9.57 14.88 -1.98
C TYR A 40 -8.82 14.73 -3.31
N PHE A 41 -7.50 14.57 -3.28
CA PHE A 41 -6.70 14.44 -4.51
C PHE A 41 -6.89 13.08 -5.17
N LEU A 42 -6.99 11.99 -4.40
CA LEU A 42 -7.09 10.65 -4.99
C LEU A 42 -8.48 10.40 -5.59
N PHE A 43 -9.56 10.85 -4.94
CA PHE A 43 -10.92 10.50 -5.36
C PHE A 43 -11.26 10.93 -6.80
N ILE A 44 -10.84 12.14 -7.21
CA ILE A 44 -11.17 12.70 -8.53
C ILE A 44 -10.44 11.95 -9.66
N TYR A 45 -9.18 11.58 -9.45
CA TYR A 45 -8.38 10.98 -10.50
C TYR A 45 -8.60 9.47 -10.65
N PHE A 46 -8.92 8.77 -9.55
CA PHE A 46 -9.20 7.34 -9.57
C PHE A 46 -10.53 6.96 -10.23
N ALA A 47 -11.45 7.92 -10.39
CA ALA A 47 -12.73 7.68 -11.08
C ALA A 47 -12.58 7.27 -12.55
N ASN A 48 -11.41 7.50 -13.17
CA ASN A 48 -11.14 7.19 -14.58
C ASN A 48 -10.08 6.09 -14.77
N LEU A 49 -9.66 5.40 -13.72
CA LEU A 49 -8.65 4.34 -13.80
C LEU A 49 -9.31 2.96 -13.77
N ASP A 50 -8.84 2.06 -14.63
CA ASP A 50 -9.22 0.65 -14.57
C ASP A 50 -8.50 -0.01 -13.38
N VAL A 51 -9.28 -0.56 -12.46
CA VAL A 51 -8.79 -1.27 -11.27
C VAL A 51 -8.08 -2.59 -11.60
N ASN A 52 -8.25 -3.11 -12.82
CA ASN A 52 -7.55 -4.32 -13.27
C ASN A 52 -6.11 -4.02 -13.74
N ASP A 53 -5.83 -2.77 -14.13
CA ASP A 53 -4.50 -2.34 -14.54
C ASP A 53 -3.73 -1.73 -13.36
N GLN A 54 -3.27 -2.61 -12.47
CA GLN A 54 -2.49 -2.24 -11.29
C GLN A 54 -1.25 -1.42 -11.65
N LYS A 55 -0.61 -1.69 -12.80
CA LYS A 55 0.60 -1.00 -13.22
C LYS A 55 0.32 0.46 -13.54
N THR A 56 -0.74 0.73 -14.31
CA THR A 56 -1.15 2.11 -14.62
C THR A 56 -1.52 2.88 -13.36
N VAL A 57 -2.20 2.22 -12.42
CA VAL A 57 -2.53 2.81 -11.11
C VAL A 57 -1.29 3.17 -10.30
N ASP A 58 -0.32 2.26 -10.19
CA ASP A 58 0.90 2.50 -9.42
C ASP A 58 1.79 3.56 -10.08
N GLU A 59 1.91 3.53 -11.42
CA GLU A 59 2.60 4.59 -12.16
C GLU A 59 1.93 5.95 -11.98
N PHE A 60 0.60 5.99 -11.94
CA PHE A 60 -0.16 7.20 -11.67
C PHE A 60 0.13 7.72 -10.25
N LEU A 61 0.09 6.86 -9.24
CA LEU A 61 0.42 7.21 -7.85
C LEU A 61 1.86 7.73 -7.71
N LEU A 62 2.81 7.13 -8.43
CA LEU A 62 4.21 7.58 -8.50
C LEU A 62 4.33 8.96 -9.16
N LYS A 63 3.65 9.16 -10.29
CA LYS A 63 3.62 10.44 -11.02
C LYS A 63 2.94 11.53 -10.20
N LEU A 64 1.95 11.20 -9.36
CA LEU A 64 1.22 12.17 -8.54
C LEU A 64 2.10 12.72 -7.42
N ASP A 65 2.98 11.89 -6.84
CA ASP A 65 3.90 12.35 -5.80
C ASP A 65 5.02 13.26 -6.35
N LYS A 66 5.47 13.03 -7.58
CA LYS A 66 6.49 13.83 -8.32
C LYS A 66 7.88 13.90 -7.68
N ILE A 67 8.13 13.28 -6.53
CA ILE A 67 9.42 13.31 -5.82
C ILE A 67 9.95 11.88 -5.62
N PRO A 68 11.27 11.61 -5.84
CA PRO A 68 11.83 10.27 -5.71
C PRO A 68 11.63 9.60 -4.33
N ASN A 69 11.52 10.39 -3.25
CA ASN A 69 11.33 9.87 -1.88
C ASN A 69 9.87 9.77 -1.42
N LYS A 70 8.90 9.94 -2.34
CA LYS A 70 7.45 9.93 -2.06
C LYS A 70 7.02 10.85 -0.90
N SER A 71 7.67 12.01 -0.77
CA SER A 71 7.59 12.86 0.42
C SER A 71 6.39 13.82 0.43
N ASN A 72 5.59 13.85 -0.63
CA ASN A 72 4.48 14.79 -0.75
C ASN A 72 3.15 14.15 -0.31
N LEU A 73 2.93 12.89 -0.72
CA LEU A 73 1.80 12.06 -0.30
C LEU A 73 2.17 11.15 0.88
N GLY A 74 3.45 10.81 1.03
CA GLY A 74 3.96 9.96 2.11
C GLY A 74 3.89 8.47 1.82
N ALA A 75 4.79 7.73 2.46
CA ALA A 75 4.90 6.27 2.39
C ALA A 75 3.63 5.53 2.88
N ASN A 76 2.76 6.19 3.63
CA ASN A 76 1.58 5.58 4.23
C ASN A 76 0.40 5.57 3.24
N ALA A 77 0.37 6.59 2.39
CA ALA A 77 -0.71 6.89 1.48
C ALA A 77 -0.74 5.96 0.27
N ILE A 78 0.40 5.94 -0.44
CA ILE A 78 0.52 5.31 -1.75
C ILE A 78 0.33 3.79 -1.65
N PRO A 79 0.99 3.06 -0.73
CA PRO A 79 0.79 1.62 -0.60
C PRO A 79 -0.64 1.26 -0.16
N SER A 80 -1.25 2.05 0.74
CA SER A 80 -2.63 1.81 1.18
C SER A 80 -3.61 1.86 0.02
N VAL A 81 -3.48 2.85 -0.87
CA VAL A 81 -4.33 2.97 -2.06
C VAL A 81 -4.02 1.85 -3.05
N SER A 82 -2.75 1.60 -3.32
CA SER A 82 -2.30 0.53 -4.22
C SER A 82 -2.86 -0.85 -3.82
N PHE A 83 -2.78 -1.21 -2.53
CA PHE A 83 -3.34 -2.47 -2.02
C PHE A 83 -4.86 -2.50 -2.02
N ALA A 84 -5.53 -1.37 -1.77
CA ALA A 84 -6.98 -1.30 -1.86
C ALA A 84 -7.47 -1.53 -3.30
N VAL A 85 -6.74 -1.00 -4.30
CA VAL A 85 -7.01 -1.24 -5.73
C VAL A 85 -6.74 -2.68 -6.11
N ALA A 86 -5.63 -3.29 -5.69
CA ALA A 86 -5.35 -4.69 -5.97
C ALA A 86 -6.46 -5.62 -5.44
N LYS A 87 -7.01 -5.32 -4.26
CA LYS A 87 -8.17 -6.04 -3.71
C LYS A 87 -9.45 -5.79 -4.52
N ALA A 88 -9.64 -4.58 -5.03
CA ALA A 88 -10.78 -4.25 -5.88
C ALA A 88 -10.70 -4.96 -7.24
N GLY A 89 -9.53 -4.92 -7.90
CA GLY A 89 -9.24 -5.63 -9.15
C GLY A 89 -9.45 -7.13 -9.02
N ASN A 90 -8.98 -7.73 -7.92
CA ASN A 90 -9.25 -9.15 -7.64
C ASN A 90 -10.74 -9.49 -7.65
N VAL A 91 -11.59 -8.68 -7.00
CA VAL A 91 -13.04 -8.95 -6.97
C VAL A 91 -13.71 -8.72 -8.33
N THR A 92 -13.26 -7.73 -9.09
CA THR A 92 -13.75 -7.51 -10.47
C THR A 92 -13.45 -8.74 -11.34
N ILE A 93 -12.22 -9.25 -11.29
CA ILE A 93 -11.81 -10.46 -12.01
C ILE A 93 -12.53 -11.69 -11.44
N MET A 94 -12.77 -11.78 -10.13
CA MET A 94 -13.52 -12.86 -9.50
C MET A 94 -14.96 -12.93 -10.01
N PHE A 95 -15.61 -11.78 -10.26
CA PHE A 95 -16.94 -11.72 -10.86
C PHE A 95 -16.94 -12.23 -12.31
N LEU A 96 -15.84 -12.02 -13.05
CA LEU A 96 -15.70 -12.45 -14.44
C LEU A 96 -15.28 -13.93 -14.60
N TYR A 97 -14.47 -14.48 -13.68
CA TYR A 97 -13.80 -15.77 -13.85
C TYR A 97 -14.06 -16.81 -12.74
N ARG A 98 -14.89 -16.48 -11.72
CA ARG A 98 -15.23 -17.29 -10.52
C ARG A 98 -14.04 -17.59 -9.59
N ASP A 99 -14.19 -17.21 -8.32
CA ASP A 99 -13.39 -17.62 -7.14
C ASP A 99 -11.85 -17.60 -7.26
N ILE A 100 -11.28 -16.53 -7.81
CA ILE A 100 -9.82 -16.34 -7.80
C ILE A 100 -9.39 -15.70 -6.46
N PRO A 101 -8.60 -16.40 -5.62
CA PRO A 101 -8.11 -15.83 -4.37
C PRO A 101 -7.06 -14.74 -4.62
N LEU A 102 -6.92 -13.79 -3.68
CA LEU A 102 -6.02 -12.64 -3.83
C LEU A 102 -4.56 -13.03 -4.15
N TYR A 103 -4.04 -14.12 -3.57
CA TYR A 103 -2.66 -14.57 -3.86
C TYR A 103 -2.48 -14.98 -5.33
N ALA A 104 -3.52 -15.53 -5.96
CA ALA A 104 -3.49 -15.92 -7.36
C ALA A 104 -3.57 -14.68 -8.26
N HIS A 105 -4.36 -13.67 -7.89
CA HIS A 105 -4.36 -12.38 -8.57
C HIS A 105 -2.99 -11.68 -8.47
N ILE A 106 -2.35 -11.68 -7.30
CA ILE A 106 -0.98 -11.16 -7.14
C ILE A 106 0.01 -11.97 -7.98
N ALA A 107 -0.16 -13.29 -8.08
CA ALA A 107 0.66 -14.12 -8.94
C ALA A 107 0.53 -13.74 -10.42
N ASP A 108 -0.70 -13.48 -10.90
CA ASP A 108 -0.95 -13.03 -12.27
C ASP A 108 -0.32 -11.64 -12.53
N LEU A 109 -0.43 -10.71 -11.57
CA LEU A 109 0.19 -9.39 -11.64
C LEU A 109 1.72 -9.44 -11.69
N THR A 110 2.33 -10.38 -10.97
CA THR A 110 3.80 -10.53 -10.89
C THR A 110 4.38 -11.51 -11.92
N GLY A 111 3.52 -12.22 -12.67
CA GLY A 111 3.94 -13.27 -13.61
C GLY A 111 4.42 -14.57 -12.94
N SER A 112 4.06 -14.79 -11.68
CA SER A 112 4.41 -16.01 -10.94
C SER A 112 3.65 -17.22 -11.50
N LYS A 113 4.37 -18.32 -11.74
CA LYS A 113 3.82 -19.53 -12.37
C LYS A 113 3.42 -20.58 -11.33
N LYS A 114 2.45 -21.42 -11.69
CA LYS A 114 2.10 -22.62 -10.92
C LYS A 114 3.18 -23.71 -11.10
N PRO A 115 3.40 -24.59 -10.09
CA PRO A 115 2.76 -24.60 -8.78
C PRO A 115 3.22 -23.44 -7.90
N TYR A 116 2.30 -22.89 -7.09
CA TYR A 116 2.65 -21.85 -6.12
C TYR A 116 3.53 -22.43 -5.02
N VAL A 117 4.46 -21.61 -4.52
CA VAL A 117 5.37 -21.99 -3.45
C VAL A 117 4.89 -21.38 -2.14
N LEU A 118 4.67 -22.22 -1.12
CA LEU A 118 4.40 -21.75 0.23
C LEU A 118 5.72 -21.44 0.93
N SER A 119 5.88 -20.23 1.44
CA SER A 119 7.08 -19.81 2.16
C SER A 119 7.20 -20.49 3.53
N ILE A 120 8.44 -20.78 3.95
CA ILE A 120 8.72 -21.23 5.32
C ILE A 120 8.50 -20.06 6.29
N SER A 121 7.71 -20.29 7.34
CA SER A 121 7.47 -19.29 8.38
C SER A 121 8.71 -19.08 9.25
N ILE A 122 9.21 -17.85 9.32
CA ILE A 122 10.28 -17.44 10.23
C ILE A 122 9.63 -16.68 11.39
N PHE A 123 9.63 -17.28 12.58
CA PHE A 123 9.05 -16.67 13.78
C PHE A 123 10.10 -15.89 14.56
N ASN A 124 9.78 -14.63 14.88
CA ASN A 124 10.59 -13.82 15.77
C ASN A 124 10.29 -14.22 17.23
N MET A 125 11.12 -15.09 17.81
CA MET A 125 10.91 -15.64 19.16
C MET A 125 11.56 -14.78 20.26
N ILE A 126 12.60 -14.04 19.94
CA ILE A 126 13.35 -13.21 20.89
C ILE A 126 13.48 -11.81 20.29
N ASN A 127 12.90 -10.83 20.98
CA ASN A 127 13.01 -9.42 20.60
C ASN A 127 14.22 -8.78 21.28
N GLY A 128 14.74 -7.71 20.67
CA GLY A 128 15.78 -6.88 21.27
C GLY A 128 15.75 -5.46 20.72
N SER A 129 16.53 -4.57 21.35
CA SER A 129 16.65 -3.15 20.95
C SER A 129 15.28 -2.45 20.88
N SER A 130 14.99 -1.68 19.83
CA SER A 130 13.75 -0.90 19.65
C SER A 130 12.46 -1.73 19.59
N HIS A 131 12.55 -3.06 19.65
CA HIS A 131 11.40 -3.97 19.65
C HIS A 131 11.19 -4.68 21.01
N ALA A 132 11.92 -4.29 22.06
CA ALA A 132 11.82 -4.81 23.42
C ALA A 132 11.56 -3.68 24.45
#